data_AF-A0A1Y1MDI2-F1
#
_entry.id   AF-A0A1Y1MDI2-F1
#
_cell.length_a   1.000
_cell.length_b   1.000
_cell.length_c   1.000
_cell.angle_alpha   90.00
_cell.angle_beta   90.00
_cell.angle_gamma   90.00
#
_symmetry.space_group_name_H-M   'P 1'
#
loop_
_entity.id
_entity.type
_entity.pdbx_description
1 polymer ?
#
loop_
_entity_poly.entity_id
_entity_poly.type
_entity_poly.pdbx_seq_one_letter_code
_entity_poly.pdbx_strand_id
1 'polypeptide(L)'
;MAKAGFPVSKETLLYSVEKLASEVGVTFAEGKTRPGRKWYECFRKRHPQISDRTSQNLTSRRRDVQQEDLDRWFNEVESYVKENQLQAAFEDPARIFNTDETAFFLNPKPGKVLAEKGIKNVYTAAGADEKENLTVLITANAAGQLAPPMIVYRYVFIILF
;
A
#
# COMPACT_ATOMS: atom_id res chain seq x y z
N MET A 1 21.14 -4.70 -0.82
CA MET A 1 20.10 -4.69 0.24
C MET A 1 18.74 -4.32 -0.35
N ALA A 2 18.48 -3.05 -0.72
CA ALA A 2 17.17 -2.65 -1.28
C ALA A 2 16.81 -3.36 -2.60
N LYS A 3 17.75 -3.49 -3.55
CA LYS A 3 17.55 -4.23 -4.81
C LYS A 3 17.36 -5.75 -4.62
N ALA A 4 17.72 -6.29 -3.46
CA ALA A 4 17.58 -7.70 -3.12
C ALA A 4 16.28 -7.99 -2.33
N GLY A 5 15.35 -7.02 -2.27
CA GLY A 5 14.07 -7.18 -1.58
C GLY A 5 14.09 -6.91 -0.07
N PHE A 6 15.19 -6.39 0.47
CA PHE A 6 15.33 -6.02 1.88
C PHE A 6 15.34 -4.49 2.03
N PRO A 7 14.17 -3.84 2.24
CA PRO A 7 14.12 -2.41 2.44
C PRO A 7 14.83 -2.03 3.73
N VAL A 8 15.68 -1.01 3.67
CA VAL A 8 16.37 -0.46 4.84
C VAL A 8 15.47 0.60 5.46
N SER A 9 15.00 0.35 6.67
CA SER A 9 14.23 1.35 7.42
C SER A 9 15.15 2.42 8.02
N LYS A 10 14.55 3.53 8.43
CA LYS A 10 15.24 4.59 9.19
C LYS A 10 15.90 4.02 10.45
N GLU A 11 15.22 3.12 11.15
CA GLU A 11 15.71 2.50 12.38
C GLU A 11 16.95 1.64 12.11
N THR A 12 16.92 0.83 11.05
CA THR A 12 18.07 0.01 10.64
C THR A 12 19.27 0.87 10.26
N LEU A 13 19.04 1.95 9.49
CA LEU A 13 20.09 2.91 9.16
C LEU A 13 20.71 3.53 10.43
N LEU A 14 19.87 4.02 11.36
CA LEU A 14 20.35 4.64 12.59
C LEU A 14 21.13 3.66 13.46
N TYR A 15 20.69 2.40 13.53
CA TYR A 15 21.40 1.34 14.26
C TYR A 15 22.75 1.02 13.62
N SER A 16 22.83 0.88 12.30
CA SER A 16 24.10 0.65 11.60
C SER A 16 25.10 1.77 11.83
N VAL A 17 24.63 3.02 11.84
CA VAL A 17 25.48 4.20 12.08
C VAL A 17 25.92 4.27 13.55
N GLU A 18 25.05 3.93 14.50
CA GLU A 18 25.38 3.85 15.92
C GLU A 18 26.46 2.80 16.20
N LYS A 19 26.33 1.62 15.59
CA LYS A 19 27.34 0.56 15.69
C LYS A 19 28.69 1.02 15.14
N LEU A 20 28.71 1.60 13.94
CA LEU A 20 29.91 2.12 13.31
C LEU A 20 30.55 3.24 14.15
N ALA A 21 29.74 4.15 14.69
CA ALA A 21 30.21 5.24 15.54
C ALA A 21 30.88 4.72 16.81
N SER A 22 30.33 3.65 17.40
CA SER A 22 30.89 2.99 18.58
C SER A 22 32.22 2.30 18.27
N GLU A 23 32.34 1.65 17.11
CA GLU A 23 33.57 0.98 16.66
C GLU A 23 34.70 1.98 16.34
N VAL A 24 34.36 3.14 15.77
CA VAL A 24 35.33 4.19 15.38
C VAL A 24 35.57 5.20 16.51
N GLY A 25 34.86 5.10 17.63
CA GLY A 25 34.98 6.02 18.77
C GLY A 25 34.43 7.43 18.52
N VAL A 26 33.53 7.58 17.55
CA VAL A 26 32.89 8.88 17.22
C VAL A 26 31.61 9.05 18.02
N THR A 27 31.42 10.25 18.58
CA THR A 27 30.19 10.61 19.28
C THR A 27 29.40 11.66 18.50
N PHE A 28 28.08 11.61 18.63
CA PHE A 28 27.15 12.62 18.13
C PHE A 28 26.84 13.66 19.22
N ALA A 29 25.94 14.59 18.90
CA ALA A 29 25.51 15.65 19.82
C ALA A 29 25.16 15.07 21.21
N GLU A 30 25.60 15.78 22.26
CA GLU A 30 25.40 15.40 23.68
C GLU A 30 26.14 14.11 24.08
N GLY A 31 27.20 13.71 23.36
CA GLY A 31 28.00 12.53 23.69
C GLY A 31 27.30 11.20 23.38
N LYS A 32 26.20 11.24 22.61
CA LYS A 32 25.42 10.04 22.26
C LYS A 32 26.10 9.27 21.13
N THR A 33 26.07 7.95 21.21
CA THR A 33 26.50 7.04 20.12
C THR A 33 25.46 6.94 19.01
N ARG A 34 24.19 7.18 19.33
CA ARG A 34 23.09 7.11 18.36
C ARG A 34 22.83 8.45 17.66
N PRO A 35 22.72 8.47 16.32
CA PRO A 35 22.40 9.69 15.60
C PRO A 35 20.96 10.15 15.88
N GLY A 36 20.81 11.45 16.15
CA GLY A 36 19.51 12.09 16.39
C GLY A 36 18.75 12.47 15.12
N ARG A 37 17.54 13.01 15.30
CA ARG A 37 16.66 13.47 14.21
C ARG A 37 17.36 14.44 13.25
N LYS A 38 18.11 15.42 13.78
CA LYS A 38 18.84 16.42 12.99
C LYS A 38 19.89 15.78 12.07
N TRP A 39 20.60 14.76 12.56
CA TRP A 39 21.57 14.02 11.74
C TRP A 39 20.90 13.34 10.55
N TYR A 40 19.76 12.67 10.79
CA TYR A 40 19.01 11.99 9.74
C TYR A 40 18.46 12.96 8.68
N GLU A 41 17.95 14.13 9.10
CA GLU A 41 17.51 15.18 8.17
C GLU A 41 18.67 15.71 7.32
N CYS A 42 19.85 15.91 7.91
CA CYS A 42 21.06 16.29 7.18
C CYS A 42 21.55 15.19 6.23
N PHE A 43 21.48 13.92 6.64
CA PHE A 43 21.81 12.77 5.79
C PHE A 43 20.92 12.74 4.54
N ARG A 44 19.60 12.89 4.71
CA ARG A 44 18.66 12.96 3.58
C ARG A 44 18.94 14.13 2.64
N LYS A 45 19.29 15.31 3.19
CA LYS A 45 19.65 16.48 2.36
C LYS A 45 20.92 16.26 1.54
N ARG A 46 21.90 15.52 2.05
CA ARG A 46 23.15 15.21 1.35
C ARG A 46 22.99 14.09 0.31
N HIS A 47 21.96 13.27 0.44
CA HIS A 47 21.70 12.13 -0.44
C HIS A 47 20.31 12.27 -1.11
N PRO A 48 20.13 13.23 -2.04
CA PRO A 48 18.84 13.48 -2.70
C PRO A 48 18.33 12.29 -3.53
N GLN A 49 19.20 11.35 -3.89
CA GLN A 49 18.86 10.09 -4.54
C GLN A 49 18.09 9.09 -3.63
N ILE A 50 18.03 9.35 -2.32
CA ILE A 50 17.33 8.51 -1.34
C ILE A 50 16.04 9.22 -0.90
N SER A 51 14.90 8.56 -1.10
CA SER A 51 13.58 9.08 -0.71
C SER A 51 12.87 8.13 0.25
N ASP A 52 12.12 8.69 1.19
CA ASP A 52 11.23 7.90 2.03
C ASP A 52 10.08 7.39 1.16
N ARG A 53 9.96 6.07 1.06
CA ARG A 53 8.91 5.39 0.32
C ARG A 53 8.26 4.38 1.24
N THR A 54 6.94 4.32 1.21
CA THR A 54 6.20 3.22 1.81
C THR A 54 6.44 1.99 0.95
N SER A 55 7.10 0.96 1.50
CA SER A 55 7.26 -0.31 0.80
C SER A 55 5.89 -0.93 0.59
N GLN A 56 5.56 -1.29 -0.64
CA GLN A 56 4.40 -2.13 -0.91
C GLN A 56 4.72 -3.55 -0.44
N ASN A 57 3.83 -4.14 0.37
CA ASN A 57 3.91 -5.55 0.71
C ASN A 57 3.55 -6.35 -0.53
N LEU A 58 4.56 -6.86 -1.23
CA LEU A 58 4.35 -7.90 -2.24
C LEU A 58 4.10 -9.21 -1.49
N THR A 59 2.94 -9.83 -1.72
CA THR A 59 2.68 -11.20 -1.29
C THR A 59 3.72 -12.13 -1.92
N SER A 60 4.11 -13.21 -1.24
CA SER A 60 5.12 -14.17 -1.73
C SER A 60 4.84 -14.62 -3.17
N ARG A 61 3.59 -14.91 -3.49
CA ARG A 61 3.15 -15.29 -4.84
C ARG A 61 3.44 -14.25 -5.91
N ARG A 62 3.40 -12.95 -5.60
CA ARG A 62 3.73 -11.86 -6.55
C ARG A 62 5.24 -11.64 -6.71
N ARG A 63 6.05 -12.15 -5.77
CA ARG A 63 7.52 -12.08 -5.85
C ARG A 63 8.07 -13.14 -6.80
N ASP A 64 7.41 -14.28 -6.88
CA ASP A 64 7.90 -15.45 -7.62
C ASP A 64 7.48 -15.47 -9.09
N VAL A 65 6.52 -14.60 -9.50
CA VAL A 65 6.11 -14.46 -10.91
C VAL A 65 7.31 -13.98 -11.74
N GLN A 66 7.74 -14.81 -12.69
CA GLN A 66 8.76 -14.44 -13.66
C GLN A 66 8.12 -13.86 -14.93
N GLN A 67 8.94 -13.27 -15.79
CA GLN A 67 8.48 -12.74 -17.07
C GLN A 67 7.85 -13.85 -17.94
N GLU A 68 8.44 -15.05 -17.93
CA GLU A 68 7.96 -16.20 -18.69
C GLU A 68 6.55 -16.64 -18.26
N ASP A 69 6.20 -16.45 -16.97
CA ASP A 69 4.86 -16.74 -16.47
C ASP A 69 3.82 -15.74 -17.00
N LEU A 70 4.21 -14.47 -17.11
CA LEU A 70 3.36 -13.43 -17.70
C LEU A 70 3.17 -13.69 -19.20
N ASP A 71 4.26 -13.93 -19.92
CA ASP A 71 4.23 -14.20 -21.37
C ASP A 71 3.36 -15.43 -21.67
N ARG A 72 3.51 -16.51 -20.89
CA ARG A 72 2.65 -17.69 -21.00
C ARG A 72 1.18 -17.35 -20.80
N TRP A 73 0.85 -16.61 -19.74
CA TRP A 73 -0.53 -16.22 -19.45
C TRP A 73 -1.14 -15.36 -20.58
N PHE A 74 -0.42 -14.36 -21.08
CA PHE A 74 -0.89 -13.53 -22.18
C PHE A 74 -1.11 -14.33 -23.47
N ASN A 75 -0.21 -15.26 -23.80
CA ASN A 75 -0.35 -16.14 -24.96
C ASN A 75 -1.57 -17.08 -24.84
N GLU A 76 -1.83 -17.62 -23.65
CA GLU A 76 -2.99 -18.48 -23.37
C GLU A 76 -4.30 -17.69 -23.54
N VAL A 77 -4.36 -16.47 -22.97
CA VAL A 77 -5.53 -15.59 -23.11
C VAL A 77 -5.75 -15.18 -24.57
N GLU A 78 -4.69 -14.82 -25.29
CA GLU A 78 -4.79 -14.44 -26.70
C GLU A 78 -5.28 -15.60 -27.57
N SER A 79 -4.77 -16.81 -27.33
CA SER A 79 -5.20 -18.02 -28.05
C SER A 79 -6.68 -18.31 -27.78
N TYR A 80 -7.09 -18.27 -26.52
CA TYR A 80 -8.50 -18.46 -26.13
C TYR A 80 -9.43 -17.45 -26.80
N VAL A 81 -9.05 -16.16 -26.80
CA VAL A 81 -9.82 -15.10 -27.47
C VAL A 81 -9.98 -15.37 -28.96
N LYS A 82 -8.91 -15.81 -29.63
CA LYS A 82 -8.92 -16.11 -31.07
C LYS A 82 -9.79 -17.32 -31.39
N GLU A 83 -9.62 -18.41 -30.65
CA GLU A 83 -10.37 -19.66 -30.83
C GLU A 83 -11.88 -19.48 -30.64
N ASN A 84 -12.27 -18.62 -29.69
CA ASN A 84 -13.67 -18.35 -29.38
C ASN A 84 -14.28 -17.16 -30.14
N GLN A 85 -13.53 -16.57 -31.10
CA GLN A 85 -13.99 -15.44 -31.91
C GLN A 85 -14.41 -14.21 -31.07
N LEU A 86 -13.69 -13.95 -29.96
CA LEU A 86 -14.01 -12.88 -28.99
C LEU A 86 -13.26 -11.56 -29.25
N GLN A 87 -12.55 -11.43 -30.38
CA GLN A 87 -11.69 -10.27 -30.68
C GLN A 87 -12.45 -8.94 -30.64
N ALA A 88 -13.71 -8.94 -31.06
CA ALA A 88 -14.58 -7.76 -31.05
C ALA A 88 -14.77 -7.16 -29.63
N ALA A 89 -14.54 -7.95 -28.56
CA ALA A 89 -14.59 -7.44 -27.19
C ALA A 89 -13.47 -6.42 -26.89
N PHE A 90 -12.35 -6.47 -27.61
CA PHE A 90 -11.22 -5.54 -27.44
C PHE A 90 -11.34 -4.28 -28.30
N GLU A 91 -12.21 -4.29 -29.31
CA GLU A 91 -12.45 -3.16 -30.21
C GLU A 91 -13.47 -2.17 -29.62
N ASP A 92 -14.32 -2.63 -28.70
CA ASP A 92 -15.40 -1.85 -28.11
C ASP A 92 -15.16 -1.67 -26.59
N PRO A 93 -14.89 -0.42 -26.14
CA PRO A 93 -14.60 -0.14 -24.73
C PRO A 93 -15.78 -0.43 -23.80
N ALA A 94 -16.99 -0.66 -24.32
CA ALA A 94 -18.17 -0.99 -23.54
C ALA A 94 -18.27 -2.49 -23.14
N ARG A 95 -17.44 -3.37 -23.72
CA ARG A 95 -17.62 -4.83 -23.62
C ARG A 95 -16.87 -5.50 -22.48
N ILE A 96 -15.82 -4.87 -21.96
CA ILE A 96 -14.98 -5.43 -20.90
C ILE A 96 -15.23 -4.63 -19.63
N PHE A 97 -15.88 -5.28 -18.66
CA PHE A 97 -16.08 -4.73 -17.32
C PHE A 97 -14.99 -5.23 -16.38
N ASN A 98 -14.34 -4.30 -15.70
CA ASN A 98 -13.49 -4.60 -14.55
C ASN A 98 -14.30 -4.43 -13.28
N THR A 99 -14.12 -5.34 -12.34
CA THR A 99 -14.80 -5.35 -11.05
C THR A 99 -13.75 -5.36 -9.95
N ASP A 100 -13.85 -4.43 -9.00
CA ASP A 100 -12.95 -4.39 -7.86
C ASP A 100 -13.69 -4.07 -6.56
N GLU A 101 -13.14 -4.55 -5.45
CA GLU A 101 -13.68 -4.39 -4.11
C GLU A 101 -13.00 -3.21 -3.39
N THR A 102 -13.81 -2.33 -2.82
CA THR A 102 -13.31 -1.27 -1.94
C THR A 102 -14.03 -1.28 -0.60
N ALA A 103 -13.27 -1.04 0.48
CA ALA A 103 -13.80 -0.99 1.84
C ALA A 103 -14.01 0.45 2.27
N PHE A 104 -15.25 0.80 2.60
CA PHE A 104 -15.62 2.06 3.22
C PHE A 104 -15.78 1.88 4.72
N PHE A 105 -14.91 2.49 5.51
CA PHE A 105 -14.99 2.45 6.97
C PHE A 105 -16.02 3.47 7.44
N LEU A 106 -17.01 3.01 8.20
CA LEU A 106 -18.07 3.88 8.75
C LEU A 106 -17.57 4.72 9.93
N ASN A 107 -16.48 4.30 10.55
CA ASN A 107 -15.75 5.05 11.55
C ASN A 107 -14.36 5.41 11.02
N PRO A 108 -14.14 6.64 10.51
CA PRO A 108 -12.83 7.05 10.04
C PRO A 108 -11.83 7.06 11.20
N LYS A 109 -10.60 6.59 10.94
CA LYS A 109 -9.54 6.57 11.96
C LYS A 109 -9.37 7.99 12.54
N PRO A 110 -9.33 8.14 13.87
CA PRO A 110 -9.14 9.45 14.48
C PRO A 110 -7.82 10.06 13.97
N GLY A 111 -7.91 11.29 13.50
CA GLY A 111 -6.75 12.07 13.06
C GLY A 111 -5.84 12.44 14.24
N LYS A 112 -4.78 13.20 13.95
CA LYS A 112 -3.95 13.77 15.01
C LYS A 112 -4.75 14.80 15.79
N VAL A 113 -4.93 14.56 17.09
CA VAL A 113 -5.56 15.50 18.02
C VAL A 113 -4.51 16.22 18.86
N LEU A 114 -4.81 17.46 19.27
CA LEU A 114 -4.01 18.18 20.24
C LEU A 114 -4.37 17.67 21.65
N ALA A 115 -3.35 17.36 22.45
CA ALA A 115 -3.52 16.88 23.82
C ALA A 115 -2.43 17.47 24.71
N GLU A 116 -2.68 17.49 26.03
CA GLU A 116 -1.72 18.03 26.99
C GLU A 116 -0.39 17.26 26.97
N LYS A 117 0.70 18.01 27.14
CA LYS A 117 2.07 17.50 27.11
C LYS A 117 2.27 16.51 28.27
N GLY A 118 2.52 15.25 27.95
CA GLY A 118 2.75 14.18 28.93
C GLY A 118 1.66 13.11 28.96
N ILE A 119 0.51 13.36 28.31
CA ILE A 119 -0.54 12.37 28.16
C ILE A 119 -0.15 11.37 27.06
N LYS A 120 -0.09 10.08 27.42
CA LYS A 120 0.25 8.99 26.50
C LYS A 120 -0.95 8.45 25.73
N ASN A 121 -2.13 8.46 26.36
CA ASN A 121 -3.35 7.91 25.80
C ASN A 121 -4.41 9.01 25.68
N VAL A 122 -4.79 9.34 24.45
CA VAL A 122 -5.86 10.30 24.16
C VAL A 122 -6.99 9.50 23.53
N TYR A 123 -8.10 9.39 24.24
CA TYR A 123 -9.25 8.62 23.79
C TYR A 123 -10.22 9.53 23.06
N THR A 124 -10.68 9.12 21.88
CA THR A 124 -11.80 9.74 21.19
C THR A 124 -12.97 8.77 21.28
N ALA A 125 -14.10 9.21 21.82
CA ALA A 125 -15.31 8.41 21.80
C ALA A 125 -15.83 8.36 20.36
N ALA A 126 -15.74 7.19 19.73
CA ALA A 126 -16.41 6.95 18.46
C ALA A 126 -17.82 6.42 18.73
N GLY A 127 -18.82 7.00 18.07
CA GLY A 127 -20.22 6.58 18.22
C GLY A 127 -20.59 5.29 17.46
N ALA A 128 -19.68 4.76 16.63
CA ALA A 128 -19.88 3.56 15.81
C ALA A 128 -18.75 2.54 16.07
N ASP A 129 -19.01 1.24 15.83
CA ASP A 129 -18.01 0.17 15.97
C ASP A 129 -16.80 0.49 15.08
N GLU A 130 -15.59 0.55 15.66
CA GLU A 130 -14.32 0.78 14.95
C GLU A 130 -14.06 -0.22 13.82
N LYS A 131 -14.72 -1.38 13.86
CA LYS A 131 -14.58 -2.45 12.86
C LYS A 131 -15.71 -2.50 11.85
N GLU A 132 -16.68 -1.59 11.90
CA GLU A 132 -17.73 -1.54 10.89
C GLU A 132 -17.22 -0.92 9.59
N ASN A 133 -17.26 -1.74 8.54
CA ASN A 133 -16.99 -1.34 7.17
C ASN A 133 -18.09 -1.85 6.24
N LEU A 134 -18.35 -1.08 5.18
CA LEU A 134 -19.10 -1.51 4.02
C LEU A 134 -18.11 -1.97 2.96
N THR A 135 -18.29 -3.17 2.43
CA THR A 135 -17.56 -3.58 1.23
C THR A 135 -18.44 -3.23 0.04
N VAL A 136 -17.92 -2.40 -0.86
CA VAL A 136 -18.60 -2.00 -2.08
C VAL A 136 -17.85 -2.61 -3.25
N LEU A 137 -18.57 -3.38 -4.05
CA LEU A 137 -18.09 -3.91 -5.32
C LEU A 137 -18.47 -2.90 -6.41
N ILE A 138 -17.46 -2.39 -7.10
CA ILE A 138 -17.66 -1.44 -8.20
C ILE A 138 -17.27 -2.13 -9.49
N THR A 139 -18.17 -2.10 -10.48
CA THR A 139 -17.99 -2.71 -11.79
C THR A 139 -18.10 -1.64 -12.86
N ALA A 140 -17.04 -1.43 -13.65
CA ALA A 140 -16.95 -0.36 -14.64
C ALA A 140 -16.28 -0.85 -15.94
N ASN A 141 -16.61 -0.24 -17.07
CA ASN A 141 -15.93 -0.49 -18.34
C ASN A 141 -15.15 0.74 -18.85
N ALA A 142 -14.38 0.57 -19.92
CA ALA A 142 -13.54 1.62 -20.50
C ALA A 142 -14.36 2.73 -21.20
N ALA A 143 -15.64 2.48 -21.52
CA ALA A 143 -16.56 3.49 -22.02
C ALA A 143 -17.11 4.41 -20.90
N GLY A 144 -16.72 4.17 -19.63
CA GLY A 144 -17.17 4.95 -18.47
C GLY A 144 -18.55 4.53 -17.96
N GLN A 145 -19.07 3.37 -18.39
CA GLN A 145 -20.32 2.84 -17.87
C GLN A 145 -20.06 2.09 -16.57
N LEU A 146 -20.93 2.34 -15.58
CA LEU A 146 -20.92 1.65 -14.30
C LEU A 146 -22.10 0.69 -14.26
N ALA A 147 -21.85 -0.57 -13.92
CA ALA A 147 -22.92 -1.46 -13.50
C ALA A 147 -23.36 -1.09 -12.07
N PRO A 148 -24.59 -1.44 -11.66
CA PRO A 148 -25.07 -1.13 -10.33
C PRO A 148 -24.10 -1.63 -9.24
N PRO A 149 -23.68 -0.79 -8.29
CA PRO A 149 -22.75 -1.19 -7.26
C PRO A 149 -23.40 -2.20 -6.31
N MET A 150 -22.66 -3.24 -5.94
CA MET A 150 -23.10 -4.18 -4.92
C MET A 150 -22.55 -3.74 -3.57
N ILE A 151 -23.42 -3.61 -2.57
CA ILE A 151 -23.01 -3.25 -1.22
C ILE A 151 -23.19 -4.47 -0.31
N VAL A 152 -22.07 -4.96 0.19
CA VAL A 152 -22.03 -6.05 1.15
C VAL A 152 -21.95 -5.43 2.55
N TYR A 153 -23.03 -5.60 3.31
CA TYR A 153 -23.09 -5.24 4.71
C TYR A 153 -22.59 -6.41 5.54
N ARG A 154 -22.08 -6.10 6.74
CA ARG A 154 -21.82 -7.12 7.75
C ARG A 154 -23.16 -7.81 8.07
N TYR A 155 -23.25 -9.11 7.74
CA TYR A 155 -24.41 -9.99 7.94
C TYR A 155 -25.60 -9.86 6.96
N VAL A 156 -25.56 -8.99 5.92
CA VAL A 156 -26.65 -8.88 4.92
C VAL A 156 -26.11 -8.51 3.52
N PHE A 157 -26.59 -9.17 2.47
CA PHE A 157 -26.31 -8.80 1.07
C PHE A 157 -27.44 -7.94 0.50
N ILE A 158 -27.11 -6.76 -0.04
CA ILE A 158 -28.10 -5.88 -0.71
C ILE A 158 -27.58 -5.52 -2.10
N ILE A 159 -28.39 -5.80 -3.11
CA ILE A 159 -28.17 -5.34 -4.49
C ILE A 159 -29.02 -4.07 -4.68
N LEU A 160 -28.39 -2.97 -5.04
CA LEU A 160 -29.09 -1.74 -5.42
C LEU A 160 -29.37 -1.81 -6.93
N PHE A 161 -30.63 -1.63 -7.32
CA PHE A 161 -31.09 -1.59 -8.72
C PHE A 161 -31.26 -0.15 -9.20
#